data_AF-A0A4Y2DEA7-F1
#
_entry.id   AF-A0A4Y2DEA7-F1
#
_cell.length_a   1.000
_cell.length_b   1.000
_cell.length_c   1.000
_cell.angle_alpha   90.00
_cell.angle_beta   90.00
_cell.angle_gamma   90.00
#
_symmetry.space_group_name_H-M   'P 1'
#
loop_
_entity.id
_entity.type
_entity.pdbx_description
1 polymer ?
#
loop_
_entity_poly.entity_id
_entity_poly.type
_entity_poly.pdbx_seq_one_letter_code
_entity_poly.pdbx_strand_id
1 'polypeptide(L)'
;MEKRSKHEIDLKTKEQFKETVKFNQKNRYEVCLPWGDDSFPLPDNFNLAKKRLEVIAENLLSRNLYEKYENVLLEWLAEGIIEEVPSNEVALYGNYLPHRPVIRESSGKTPIRSEFDASAKF
;
A
#
# COMPACT_ATOMS: atom_id res chain seq x y z
N MET A 1 -24.08 6.36 16.52
CA MET A 1 -23.73 4.92 16.54
C MET A 1 -23.07 4.62 17.86
N GLU A 2 -23.59 3.65 18.61
CA GLU A 2 -22.96 3.16 19.84
C GLU A 2 -21.60 2.54 19.49
N LYS A 3 -20.54 2.97 20.17
CA LYS A 3 -19.24 2.32 20.07
C LYS A 3 -19.37 0.94 20.70
N ARG A 4 -19.29 -0.12 19.88
CA ARG A 4 -19.11 -1.48 20.37
C ARG A 4 -17.88 -1.56 21.27
N SER A 5 -17.95 -2.37 22.31
CA SER A 5 -16.79 -2.53 23.19
C SER A 5 -15.64 -3.20 22.44
N LYS A 6 -14.40 -2.91 22.82
CA LYS A 6 -13.21 -3.56 22.23
C LYS A 6 -13.34 -5.09 22.22
N HIS A 7 -13.89 -5.65 23.30
CA HIS A 7 -14.10 -7.09 23.43
C HIS A 7 -15.05 -7.66 22.38
N GLU A 8 -16.13 -6.95 22.05
CA GLU A 8 -17.08 -7.38 21.00
C GLU A 8 -16.45 -7.33 19.60
N ILE A 9 -15.63 -6.30 19.33
CA ILE A 9 -14.90 -6.17 18.07
C ILE A 9 -13.90 -7.32 17.92
N ASP A 10 -13.14 -7.62 18.98
CA ASP A 10 -12.15 -8.71 18.98
C ASP A 10 -12.81 -10.07 18.78
N LEU A 11 -13.97 -10.32 19.41
CA LEU A 11 -14.75 -11.54 19.21
C LEU A 11 -15.24 -11.69 17.77
N LYS A 12 -15.88 -10.65 17.23
CA LYS A 12 -16.38 -10.66 15.84
C LYS A 12 -15.23 -10.85 14.84
N THR A 13 -14.10 -10.18 15.06
CA THR A 13 -12.89 -10.33 14.22
C THR A 13 -12.37 -11.77 14.25
N LYS A 14 -12.36 -12.40 15.43
CA LYS A 14 -11.94 -13.80 15.59
C LYS A 14 -12.89 -14.78 14.91
N GLU A 15 -14.19 -14.52 14.93
CA GLU A 15 -15.19 -15.32 14.21
C GLU A 15 -14.99 -15.19 12.69
N GLN A 16 -14.90 -13.97 12.17
CA GLN A 16 -14.62 -13.71 10.75
C GLN A 16 -13.31 -14.35 10.28
N PHE A 17 -12.25 -14.30 11.09
CA PHE A 17 -11.00 -14.99 10.79
C PHE A 17 -11.22 -16.50 10.57
N LYS A 18 -11.94 -17.15 11.49
CA LYS A 18 -12.21 -18.60 11.41
C LYS A 18 -13.09 -18.97 10.22
N GLU A 19 -14.05 -18.12 9.86
CA GLU A 19 -14.96 -18.34 8.73
C GLU A 19 -14.28 -18.12 7.38
N THR A 20 -13.33 -17.20 7.30
CA THR A 20 -12.73 -16.76 6.03
C THR A 20 -11.37 -17.40 5.74
N VAL A 21 -10.73 -18.01 6.74
CA VAL A 21 -9.47 -18.72 6.53
C VAL A 21 -9.73 -19.96 5.67
N LYS A 22 -9.04 -20.04 4.53
CA LYS A 22 -9.08 -21.20 3.64
C LYS A 22 -7.69 -21.57 3.16
N PHE A 23 -7.50 -22.85 2.87
CA PHE A 23 -6.27 -23.36 2.27
C PHE A 23 -6.48 -23.45 0.76
N ASN A 24 -5.74 -22.65 0.01
CA ASN A 24 -5.96 -22.53 -1.44
C ASN A 24 -5.20 -23.60 -2.23
N GLN A 25 -5.51 -23.68 -3.52
CA GLN A 25 -4.90 -24.65 -4.45
C GLN A 25 -3.39 -24.47 -4.64
N LYS A 26 -2.83 -23.33 -4.21
CA LYS A 26 -1.39 -23.03 -4.22
C LYS A 26 -0.71 -23.43 -2.91
N ASN A 27 -1.37 -24.23 -2.06
CA ASN A 27 -0.89 -24.67 -0.76
C ASN A 27 -0.57 -23.52 0.21
N ARG A 28 -1.38 -22.45 0.20
CA ARG A 28 -1.24 -21.31 1.12
C ARG A 28 -2.54 -21.08 1.88
N TYR A 29 -2.42 -20.61 3.12
CA TYR A 29 -3.54 -20.03 3.83
C TYR A 29 -3.83 -18.64 3.29
N GLU A 30 -5.09 -18.37 2.97
CA GLU A 30 -5.60 -17.05 2.68
C GLU A 30 -6.75 -16.75 3.64
N VAL A 31 -6.87 -15.49 4.02
CA VAL A 31 -7.87 -15.01 4.98
C VAL A 31 -8.43 -13.70 4.48
N CYS A 32 -9.71 -13.44 4.74
CA CYS A 32 -10.27 -12.14 4.43
C CYS A 32 -9.69 -11.08 5.38
N LEU A 33 -9.48 -9.87 4.88
CA LEU A 33 -9.09 -8.75 5.74
C LEU A 33 -10.24 -8.43 6.71
N PRO A 34 -9.97 -8.35 8.02
CA PRO A 34 -11.00 -8.06 9.01
C PRO A 34 -11.30 -6.55 9.02
N TRP A 35 -12.13 -6.11 8.07
CA TRP A 35 -12.58 -4.73 8.02
C TRP A 35 -13.48 -4.41 9.21
N GLY A 36 -13.22 -3.28 9.88
CA GLY A 36 -14.12 -2.73 10.88
C GLY A 36 -15.40 -2.18 10.23
N ASP A 37 -16.51 -2.15 10.98
CA ASP A 37 -17.80 -1.65 10.48
C ASP A 37 -17.77 -0.13 10.18
N ASP A 38 -16.78 0.60 10.73
CA ASP A 38 -16.59 2.04 10.57
C ASP A 38 -15.77 2.39 9.31
N SER A 39 -16.24 1.91 8.15
CA SER A 39 -15.65 2.27 6.85
C SER A 39 -16.03 3.70 6.44
N PHE A 40 -15.39 4.69 7.07
CA PHE A 40 -15.49 6.05 6.58
C PHE A 40 -14.63 6.20 5.32
N PRO A 41 -15.18 6.84 4.27
CA PRO A 41 -14.37 7.22 3.12
C PRO A 41 -13.12 8.01 3.57
N LEU A 42 -11.92 7.56 3.15
CA LEU A 42 -10.66 8.30 3.32
C LEU A 42 -10.62 9.59 2.48
N PRO A 43 -10.24 10.76 3.02
CA PRO A 43 -10.19 11.98 2.24
C PRO A 43 -9.31 11.84 0.99
N ASP A 44 -9.73 12.48 -0.10
CA ASP A 44 -8.92 12.57 -1.33
C ASP A 44 -7.63 13.35 -1.03
N ASN A 45 -6.50 12.73 -1.34
CA ASN A 45 -5.17 13.28 -1.14
C ASN A 45 -4.33 13.35 -2.43
N PHE A 46 -4.96 13.23 -3.61
CA PHE A 46 -4.26 13.17 -4.90
C PHE A 46 -3.28 14.32 -5.11
N ASN A 47 -3.74 15.57 -4.92
CA ASN A 47 -2.92 16.76 -5.13
C ASN A 47 -1.69 16.79 -4.21
N LEU A 48 -1.83 16.30 -2.97
CA LEU A 48 -0.72 16.21 -2.01
C LEU A 48 0.26 15.11 -2.43
N ALA A 49 -0.24 13.94 -2.80
CA ALA A 49 0.57 12.82 -3.26
C ALA A 49 1.33 13.16 -4.54
N LYS A 50 0.69 13.82 -5.51
CA LYS A 50 1.32 14.29 -6.75
C LYS A 50 2.49 15.24 -6.48
N LYS A 51 2.30 16.25 -5.62
CA LYS A 51 3.39 17.18 -5.24
C LYS A 51 4.56 16.44 -4.58
N ARG A 52 4.28 15.45 -3.72
CA ARG A 52 5.33 14.63 -3.10
C ARG A 52 6.09 13.81 -4.14
N LEU A 53 5.38 13.21 -5.10
CA LEU A 53 5.97 12.46 -6.19
C LEU A 53 6.89 13.34 -7.05
N GLU A 54 6.46 14.56 -7.41
CA GLU A 54 7.26 15.52 -8.16
C GLU A 54 8.59 15.82 -7.45
N VAL A 55 8.56 16.11 -6.15
CA VAL A 55 9.77 16.36 -5.34
C VAL A 55 10.68 15.14 -5.28
N ILE A 56 10.11 13.93 -5.15
CA ILE A 56 10.88 12.68 -5.12
C ILE A 56 11.55 12.44 -6.48
N ALA A 57 10.82 12.65 -7.58
CA ALA A 57 11.34 12.51 -8.94
C ALA A 57 12.50 13.48 -9.19
N GLU A 58 12.36 14.76 -8.84
CA GLU A 58 13.43 15.75 -8.95
C GLU A 58 14.67 15.36 -8.13
N ASN A 59 14.48 14.89 -6.89
CA ASN A 59 15.60 14.42 -6.05
C ASN A 59 16.33 13.23 -6.69
N LEU A 60 15.59 12.24 -7.19
CA LEU A 60 16.15 11.06 -7.84
C LEU A 60 16.88 11.40 -9.14
N LEU A 61 16.34 12.31 -9.95
CA LEU A 61 16.98 12.80 -11.16
C LEU A 61 18.31 13.50 -10.83
N SER A 62 18.32 14.38 -9.83
CA SER A 62 19.54 15.09 -9.41
C SER A 62 20.67 14.17 -8.94
N ARG A 63 20.32 12.93 -8.55
CA ARG A 63 21.23 11.91 -8.04
C ARG A 63 21.53 10.80 -9.05
N ASN A 64 20.99 10.87 -10.28
CA ASN A 64 21.07 9.81 -11.29
C ASN A 64 20.55 8.44 -10.79
N LEU A 65 19.46 8.47 -10.01
CA LEU A 65 18.84 7.27 -9.43
C LEU A 65 17.41 7.03 -9.92
N TYR A 66 16.87 7.89 -10.79
CA TYR A 66 15.49 7.81 -11.26
C TYR A 66 15.17 6.45 -11.91
N GLU A 67 15.89 6.07 -12.95
CA GLU A 67 15.69 4.79 -13.66
C GLU A 67 15.84 3.58 -12.73
N LYS A 68 16.80 3.62 -11.80
CA LYS A 68 16.99 2.55 -10.81
C LYS A 68 15.80 2.41 -9.88
N TYR A 69 15.19 3.52 -9.49
CA TYR A 69 14.01 3.50 -8.62
C TYR A 69 12.75 3.08 -9.39
N GLU A 70 12.57 3.58 -10.61
CA GLU A 70 11.48 3.17 -11.51
C GLU A 70 11.49 1.66 -11.74
N ASN A 71 12.67 1.07 -11.99
CA ASN A 71 12.82 -0.38 -12.15
C ASN A 71 12.32 -1.18 -10.94
N VAL A 72 12.43 -0.66 -9.71
CA VAL A 72 11.87 -1.34 -8.52
C VAL A 72 10.35 -1.47 -8.62
N LEU A 73 9.67 -0.41 -9.08
CA LEU A 73 8.21 -0.43 -9.25
C LEU A 73 7.81 -1.31 -10.44
N LEU A 74 8.57 -1.29 -11.53
CA LEU A 74 8.34 -2.17 -12.69
C LEU A 74 8.55 -3.65 -12.35
N GLU A 75 9.54 -3.99 -11.53
CA GLU A 75 9.74 -5.35 -11.02
C GLU A 75 8.55 -5.79 -10.17
N TRP A 76 8.05 -4.94 -9.28
CA TRP A 76 6.85 -5.23 -8.48
C TRP A 76 5.60 -5.43 -9.35
N LEU A 77 5.48 -4.66 -10.43
CA LEU A 77 4.40 -4.82 -11.41
C LEU A 77 4.53 -6.17 -12.13
N ALA A 78 5.74 -6.54 -12.57
CA ALA A 78 6.00 -7.81 -13.24
C ALA A 78 5.79 -9.02 -12.33
N GLU A 79 6.09 -8.89 -11.03
CA GLU A 79 5.84 -9.92 -10.02
C GLU A 79 4.37 -10.00 -9.55
N GLY A 80 3.53 -9.05 -9.97
CA GLY A 80 2.13 -8.96 -9.56
C GLY A 80 1.94 -8.55 -8.09
N ILE A 81 2.91 -7.81 -7.53
CA ILE A 81 2.82 -7.21 -6.19
C ILE A 81 1.96 -5.94 -6.24
N ILE A 82 2.09 -5.17 -7.31
CA ILE A 82 1.27 -3.99 -7.60
C ILE A 82 0.59 -4.16 -8.97
N GLU A 83 -0.46 -3.38 -9.20
CA GLU A 83 -1.21 -3.35 -10.46
C GLU A 83 -1.51 -1.91 -10.87
N GLU A 84 -1.74 -1.70 -12.17
CA GLU A 84 -2.21 -0.42 -12.68
C GLU A 84 -3.70 -0.26 -12.35
N VAL A 85 -4.07 0.89 -11.79
CA VAL A 85 -5.46 1.18 -11.44
C VAL A 85 -6.27 1.32 -12.74
N PRO A 86 -7.37 0.56 -12.93
CA PRO A 86 -8.21 0.68 -14.11
C PRO A 86 -8.72 2.10 -14.31
N SER A 87 -8.78 2.59 -15.55
CA SER A 87 -9.13 3.99 -15.86
C SER A 87 -10.53 4.40 -15.35
N ASN A 88 -11.47 3.46 -15.29
CA ASN A 88 -12.80 3.65 -14.72
C ASN A 88 -12.80 3.74 -13.18
N GLU A 89 -11.71 3.35 -12.53
CA GLU A 89 -11.53 3.38 -11.08
C GLU A 89 -10.68 4.56 -10.59
N VAL A 90 -9.90 5.19 -11.49
CA VAL A 90 -9.06 6.36 -11.15
C VAL A 90 -9.87 7.51 -10.56
N ALA A 91 -11.12 7.70 -11.00
CA ALA A 91 -12.03 8.73 -10.51
C ALA A 91 -12.87 8.27 -9.30
N LEU A 92 -12.76 7.00 -8.89
CA LEU A 92 -13.42 6.50 -7.69
C LEU A 92 -12.66 6.92 -6.43
N TYR A 93 -13.27 6.59 -5.30
CA TYR A 93 -12.73 6.90 -3.99
C TYR A 93 -11.43 6.12 -3.75
N GLY A 94 -10.32 6.83 -3.53
CA GLY A 94 -9.00 6.25 -3.35
C GLY A 94 -8.10 7.17 -2.54
N ASN A 95 -7.08 6.57 -1.92
CA ASN A 95 -6.06 7.29 -1.17
C ASN A 95 -4.67 6.85 -1.63
N TYR A 96 -3.81 7.83 -1.86
CA TYR A 96 -2.47 7.63 -2.38
C TYR A 96 -1.47 7.54 -1.23
N LEU A 97 -0.83 6.38 -1.09
CA LEU A 97 0.19 6.19 -0.07
C LEU A 97 1.48 6.92 -0.50
N PRO A 98 1.96 7.88 0.30
CA PRO A 98 3.25 8.49 0.04
C PRO A 98 4.34 7.43 0.17
N HIS A 99 5.31 7.48 -0.72
CA HIS A 99 6.47 6.60 -0.70
C HIS A 99 7.76 7.41 -0.74
N ARG A 100 8.89 6.77 -0.45
CA ARG A 100 10.22 7.36 -0.65
C ARG A 100 11.25 6.29 -1.01
N PRO A 101 12.30 6.66 -1.75
CA PRO A 101 13.43 5.77 -2.01
C PRO A 101 14.27 5.60 -0.74
N VAL A 102 14.51 4.36 -0.33
CA VAL A 102 15.51 4.02 0.70
C VAL A 102 16.72 3.40 0.03
N ILE A 103 17.86 4.09 0.15
CA ILE A 103 19.10 3.74 -0.53
C ILE A 103 20.08 3.14 0.48
N ARG A 104 20.61 1.96 0.18
CA ARG A 104 21.64 1.27 0.97
C ARG A 104 22.74 0.79 0.03
N GLU A 105 23.72 1.65 -0.20
CA GLU A 105 24.87 1.40 -1.08
C GLU A 105 25.73 0.22 -0.63
N SER A 106 25.71 -0.11 0.67
CA SER A 106 26.44 -1.26 1.23
C SER A 106 25.74 -2.61 1.06
N SER A 107 24.52 -2.66 0.52
CA SER A 107 23.77 -3.91 0.36
C SER A 107 24.00 -4.52 -1.04
N GLY A 108 24.56 -5.73 -1.09
CA GLY A 108 24.96 -6.38 -2.33
C GLY A 108 23.83 -6.94 -3.22
N LYS A 109 22.55 -6.84 -2.81
CA LYS A 109 21.41 -7.42 -3.56
C LYS A 109 20.37 -6.41 -4.05
N THR A 110 20.06 -5.35 -3.28
CA THR A 110 19.03 -4.38 -3.68
C THR A 110 19.39 -2.99 -3.13
N PRO A 111 20.22 -2.21 -3.85
CA PRO A 111 20.77 -0.96 -3.33
C PRO A 111 19.72 0.15 -3.14
N ILE A 112 18.51 -0.02 -3.70
CA ILE A 112 17.40 0.91 -3.59
C ILE A 112 16.08 0.14 -3.43
N ARG A 113 15.17 0.65 -2.59
CA ARG A 113 13.82 0.09 -2.39
C ARG A 113 12.79 1.19 -2.12
N SER A 114 11.51 0.90 -2.37
CA SER A 114 10.41 1.79 -2.00
C SER A 114 9.95 1.54 -0.56
N GLU A 115 9.79 2.60 0.23
CA GLU A 115 9.16 2.57 1.56
C GLU A 115 7.89 3.42 1.52
N PHE A 116 6.75 2.84 1.89
CA PHE A 116 5.46 3.52 1.94
C PHE A 116 5.15 3.93 3.38
N ASP A 117 4.73 5.18 3.55
CA ASP A 117 4.28 5.69 4.85
C ASP A 117 2.76 5.54 4.97
N ALA A 118 2.34 4.38 5.49
CA ALA A 118 0.94 4.07 5.80
C ALA A 118 0.41 4.83 7.02
N SER A 119 1.24 5.62 7.72
CA SER A 119 0.85 6.44 8.86
C SER A 119 0.72 7.93 8.51
N ALA A 120 0.96 8.27 7.25
CA ALA A 120 0.89 9.64 6.78
C ALA A 120 -0.51 10.22 7.02
N LYS A 121 -0.53 11.42 7.60
CA LYS A 121 -1.77 12.21 7.66
C LYS A 121 -2.03 12.83 6.29
N PHE A 122 -3.29 12.77 5.88
CA PHE A 122 -3.80 13.29 4.62
C PHE A 122 -4.58 14.58 4.87
#